data_AF-A0A024TM04-F1
#
_entry.id   AF-A0A024TM04-F1
#
_cell.length_a   1.000
_cell.length_b   1.000
_cell.length_c   1.000
_cell.angle_alpha   90.00
_cell.angle_beta   90.00
_cell.angle_gamma   90.00
#
_symmetry.space_group_name_H-M   'P 1'
#
loop_
_entity.id
_entity.type
_entity.pdbx_description
1 polymer ?
#
loop_
_entity_poly.entity_id
_entity_poly.type
_entity_poly.pdbx_seq_one_letter_code
_entity_poly.pdbx_strand_id
1 'polypeptide(L)'
;MSRCLTVHRHMEVAAIHAKKARTALESVGDVDHHVSIVPSSAPVTAGSPDSTDAPITLKLFQTESSDTLPCVHTLIQAHYRSMRSLRQVLVPPPPALPLQFEGLSSKQIEQLTGPIRDVCETLTTRDFSMVPPTAANVHLMGPDVFYVSLYHGETMMMGIFFMPPNSVIPLHDHPYMSVVSRVYVPRSFSPSIVLTSSSARTTKGVWIDRPSRRFTIISHRQHALLVRRSRDKYLEAPCTMELSPSHHNIHELMAAGDIGCAIFDVMIPPYDDDHRHGHDYRLVGSHTPTAGDELFVLRRIFKSLSN
;
A
#
# COMPACT_ATOMS: atom_id res chain seq x y z
N MET A 1 -3.41 -20.99 -20.44
CA MET A 1 -4.32 -19.85 -20.74
C MET A 1 -5.07 -19.51 -19.46
N SER A 2 -4.60 -18.54 -18.68
CA SER A 2 -5.31 -18.06 -17.49
C SER A 2 -5.55 -16.56 -17.67
N ARG A 3 -6.83 -16.20 -17.74
CA ARG A 3 -7.33 -14.89 -18.16
C ARG A 3 -7.18 -13.90 -17.01
N CYS A 4 -6.26 -12.95 -17.16
CA CYS A 4 -6.36 -11.65 -16.50
C CYS A 4 -7.57 -10.93 -17.13
N LEU A 5 -8.68 -10.87 -16.41
CA LEU A 5 -9.83 -10.08 -16.81
C LEU A 5 -9.61 -8.64 -16.32
N THR A 6 -9.08 -7.80 -17.21
CA THR A 6 -9.27 -6.35 -17.10
C THR A 6 -9.62 -5.81 -18.49
N VAL A 7 -10.54 -4.85 -18.49
CA VAL A 7 -10.93 -3.93 -19.57
C VAL A 7 -12.07 -4.40 -20.50
N HIS A 8 -13.30 -3.89 -20.27
CA HIS A 8 -13.84 -2.81 -21.10
C HIS A 8 -15.15 -2.18 -20.58
N ARG A 9 -15.09 -0.84 -20.48
CA ARG A 9 -16.10 0.19 -20.83
C ARG A 9 -17.37 0.39 -19.98
N HIS A 10 -17.63 1.70 -19.82
CA HIS A 10 -18.76 2.38 -19.18
C HIS A 10 -18.70 2.50 -17.66
N MET A 11 -19.07 3.70 -17.20
CA MET A 11 -19.19 4.08 -15.80
C MET A 11 -20.22 3.17 -15.10
N GLU A 12 -19.82 1.99 -14.65
CA GLU A 12 -20.55 1.23 -13.64
C GLU A 12 -19.99 1.59 -12.27
N VAL A 13 -20.59 2.67 -11.78
CA VAL A 13 -21.01 2.85 -10.40
C VAL A 13 -21.16 1.51 -9.63
N ALA A 14 -20.37 1.41 -8.54
CA ALA A 14 -20.45 0.47 -7.42
C ALA A 14 -20.40 -1.05 -7.70
N ALA A 15 -19.19 -1.59 -7.60
CA ALA A 15 -18.97 -2.85 -6.90
C ALA A 15 -17.72 -2.72 -6.04
N ILE A 16 -17.90 -2.71 -4.71
CA ILE A 16 -16.81 -2.86 -3.72
C ILE A 16 -16.24 -4.27 -3.93
N HIS A 17 -15.36 -4.43 -4.90
CA HIS A 17 -14.55 -5.63 -5.04
C HIS A 17 -13.43 -5.54 -4.01
N ALA A 18 -13.69 -6.06 -2.80
CA ALA A 18 -12.63 -6.30 -1.83
C ALA A 18 -11.64 -7.31 -2.43
N LYS A 19 -10.47 -6.83 -2.89
CA LYS A 19 -9.37 -7.72 -3.28
C LYS A 19 -8.54 -8.02 -2.03
N LYS A 20 -8.36 -9.30 -1.72
CA LYS A 20 -7.42 -9.76 -0.68
C LYS A 20 -6.00 -9.36 -1.10
N ALA A 21 -5.38 -8.44 -0.36
CA ALA A 21 -3.95 -8.16 -0.53
C ALA A 21 -3.17 -9.27 0.17
N ARG A 22 -2.28 -9.94 -0.58
CA ARG A 22 -1.54 -11.10 -0.08
C ARG A 22 -0.48 -10.66 0.93
N THR A 23 -0.56 -11.20 2.14
CA THR A 23 0.53 -11.23 3.13
C THR A 23 1.61 -12.21 2.65
N ALA A 24 2.85 -11.76 2.55
CA ALA A 24 3.98 -12.61 2.18
C ALA A 24 4.77 -12.98 3.44
N LEU A 25 4.37 -14.05 4.14
CA LEU A 25 5.19 -14.76 5.11
C LEU A 25 4.60 -16.15 5.37
N GLU A 26 5.02 -17.13 4.57
CA GLU A 26 5.01 -18.53 5.00
C GLU A 26 6.47 -18.92 5.28
N SER A 27 6.81 -19.04 6.56
CA SER A 27 8.05 -19.67 7.00
C SER A 27 7.85 -21.18 7.04
N VAL A 28 8.55 -21.88 6.16
CA VAL A 28 8.81 -23.32 6.26
C VAL A 28 9.71 -23.57 7.47
N GLY A 29 9.31 -24.47 8.37
CA GLY A 29 10.17 -24.94 9.46
C GLY A 29 9.41 -25.60 10.61
N ASP A 30 8.96 -26.82 10.36
CA ASP A 30 8.48 -27.79 11.35
C ASP A 30 9.62 -28.18 12.33
N VAL A 31 9.39 -28.01 13.64
CA VAL A 31 10.07 -28.78 14.70
C VAL A 31 9.09 -28.98 15.86
N ASP A 32 8.61 -30.21 15.96
CA ASP A 32 7.89 -30.79 17.09
C ASP A 32 8.48 -30.40 18.46
N HIS A 33 7.65 -29.86 19.35
CA HIS A 33 7.76 -30.13 20.78
C HIS A 33 6.38 -30.17 21.45
N HIS A 34 5.97 -31.40 21.76
CA HIS A 34 4.92 -31.79 22.67
C HIS A 34 5.01 -31.04 24.01
N VAL A 35 3.98 -30.28 24.38
CA VAL A 35 3.64 -30.03 25.79
C VAL A 35 2.12 -30.13 25.94
N SER A 36 1.70 -31.17 26.65
CA SER A 36 0.32 -31.45 27.04
C SER A 36 -0.14 -30.47 28.13
N ILE A 37 -1.31 -29.85 27.95
CA ILE A 37 -2.07 -29.24 29.06
C ILE A 37 -3.54 -29.68 28.96
N VAL A 38 -4.00 -30.26 30.06
CA VAL A 38 -5.31 -30.88 30.31
C VAL A 38 -6.45 -29.83 30.36
N PRO A 39 -7.68 -30.13 29.88
CA PRO A 39 -8.80 -29.20 29.99
C PRO A 39 -9.44 -29.24 31.37
N SER A 40 -9.59 -28.08 32.02
CA SER A 40 -10.40 -27.89 33.23
C SER A 40 -11.83 -27.53 32.85
N SER A 41 -12.76 -28.39 33.26
CA SER A 41 -14.21 -28.29 33.13
C SER A 41 -14.86 -27.40 34.20
N ALA A 42 -15.87 -26.59 33.84
CA ALA A 42 -17.17 -26.38 34.53
C ALA A 42 -17.86 -25.06 34.06
N PRO A 43 -19.16 -24.84 34.33
CA PRO A 43 -20.32 -25.59 33.85
C PRO A 43 -21.26 -24.73 32.98
N VAL A 44 -22.12 -25.41 32.22
CA VAL A 44 -23.15 -24.85 31.35
C VAL A 44 -24.34 -24.36 32.19
N THR A 45 -24.75 -23.10 32.02
CA THR A 45 -26.09 -22.61 32.41
C THR A 45 -26.91 -22.33 31.16
N ALA A 46 -28.02 -23.06 31.03
CA ALA A 46 -28.98 -22.95 29.95
C ALA A 46 -29.73 -21.61 29.99
N GLY A 47 -29.76 -20.92 28.85
CA GLY A 47 -30.59 -19.75 28.59
C GLY A 47 -31.01 -19.73 27.12
N SER A 48 -32.32 -19.81 26.90
CA SER A 48 -33.16 -19.60 25.71
C SER A 48 -32.57 -19.68 24.28
N PRO A 49 -33.16 -20.48 23.37
CA PRO A 49 -32.82 -20.51 21.95
C PRO A 49 -33.64 -19.44 21.21
N ASP A 50 -33.25 -18.18 21.29
CA ASP A 50 -33.78 -17.17 20.37
C ASP A 50 -32.72 -16.08 20.11
N SER A 51 -31.67 -16.48 19.42
CA SER A 51 -30.79 -15.52 18.73
C SER A 51 -30.38 -16.15 17.41
N THR A 52 -30.92 -15.60 16.33
CA THR A 52 -30.48 -15.85 14.97
C THR A 52 -28.95 -15.81 14.90
N ASP A 53 -28.31 -16.93 14.56
CA ASP A 53 -26.90 -17.05 14.17
C ASP A 53 -26.66 -16.34 12.83
N ALA A 54 -27.00 -15.06 12.75
CA ALA A 54 -26.60 -14.22 11.64
C ALA A 54 -25.09 -13.99 11.80
N PRO A 55 -24.25 -14.33 10.80
CA PRO A 55 -22.82 -14.07 10.87
C PRO A 55 -22.60 -12.56 11.09
N ILE A 56 -22.00 -12.21 12.23
CA ILE A 56 -21.68 -10.82 12.57
C ILE A 56 -20.65 -10.33 11.53
N THR A 57 -21.10 -9.47 10.62
CA THR A 57 -20.27 -8.94 9.53
C THR A 57 -19.85 -7.52 9.86
N LEU A 58 -18.54 -7.23 9.77
CA LEU A 58 -18.03 -5.87 9.97
C LEU A 58 -18.44 -4.98 8.78
N LYS A 59 -19.28 -3.98 9.03
CA LYS A 59 -19.60 -2.94 8.04
C LYS A 59 -18.58 -1.80 8.14
N LEU A 60 -17.70 -1.73 7.15
CA LEU A 60 -16.70 -0.66 7.03
C LEU A 60 -17.27 0.64 6.43
N PHE A 61 -18.43 0.56 5.77
CA PHE A 61 -19.11 1.70 5.16
C PHE A 61 -20.56 1.81 5.64
N GLN A 62 -21.07 3.05 5.71
CA GLN A 62 -22.44 3.36 6.19
C GLN A 62 -23.51 3.34 5.10
N THR A 63 -23.14 3.43 3.82
CA THR A 63 -24.08 3.53 2.70
C THR A 63 -23.89 2.38 1.71
N GLU A 64 -25.01 1.92 1.13
CA GLU A 64 -25.02 1.05 -0.07
C GLU A 64 -25.26 1.87 -1.34
N SER A 65 -25.24 3.21 -1.24
CA SER A 65 -25.44 4.09 -2.39
C SER A 65 -24.32 3.90 -3.40
N SER A 66 -24.73 3.91 -4.65
CA SER A 66 -23.89 3.75 -5.81
C SER A 66 -23.29 5.10 -6.26
N ASP A 67 -23.68 6.21 -5.63
CA ASP A 67 -23.21 7.55 -5.96
C ASP A 67 -21.70 7.72 -5.68
N THR A 68 -21.01 8.41 -6.59
CA THR A 68 -19.60 8.74 -6.39
C THR A 68 -19.46 9.74 -5.24
N LEU A 69 -18.58 9.43 -4.29
CA LEU A 69 -18.35 10.26 -3.10
C LEU A 69 -17.95 11.69 -3.50
N PRO A 70 -18.49 12.74 -2.85
CA PRO A 70 -18.12 14.13 -3.14
C PRO A 70 -16.61 14.39 -3.06
N CYS A 71 -15.92 13.75 -2.10
CA CYS A 71 -14.46 13.87 -1.95
C CYS A 71 -13.70 13.32 -3.17
N VAL A 72 -14.18 12.23 -3.79
CA VAL A 72 -13.61 11.67 -5.01
C VAL A 72 -13.73 12.66 -6.16
N HIS A 73 -14.91 13.30 -6.31
CA HIS A 73 -15.09 14.36 -7.32
C HIS A 73 -14.13 15.55 -7.10
N THR A 74 -13.96 16.01 -5.87
CA THR A 74 -13.04 17.12 -5.55
C THR A 74 -11.60 16.77 -5.91
N LEU A 75 -11.15 15.56 -5.59
CA LEU A 75 -9.80 15.12 -5.92
C LEU A 75 -9.58 14.96 -7.43
N ILE A 76 -10.56 14.44 -8.17
CA ILE A 76 -10.54 14.39 -9.64
C ILE A 76 -10.40 15.82 -10.20
N GLN A 77 -11.22 16.77 -9.72
CA GLN A 77 -11.13 18.15 -10.18
C GLN A 77 -9.77 18.79 -9.87
N ALA A 78 -9.20 18.52 -8.70
CA ALA A 78 -7.85 19.00 -8.34
C ALA A 78 -6.80 18.44 -9.31
N HIS A 79 -6.81 17.13 -9.55
CA HIS A 79 -5.88 16.46 -10.48
C HIS A 79 -5.94 17.03 -11.89
N TYR A 80 -7.14 17.14 -12.48
CA TYR A 80 -7.28 17.66 -13.85
C TYR A 80 -6.91 19.15 -13.97
N ARG A 81 -7.11 19.94 -12.91
CA ARG A 81 -6.61 21.33 -12.87
C ARG A 81 -5.08 21.37 -12.86
N SER A 82 -4.44 20.52 -12.05
CA SER A 82 -2.98 20.41 -12.01
C SER A 82 -2.41 19.97 -13.37
N MET A 83 -2.97 18.92 -13.99
CA MET A 83 -2.56 18.48 -15.33
C MET A 83 -2.72 19.58 -16.38
N ARG A 84 -3.81 20.35 -16.33
CA ARG A 84 -4.03 21.48 -17.25
C ARG A 84 -2.97 22.57 -17.10
N SER A 85 -2.50 22.83 -15.87
CA SER A 85 -1.40 23.77 -15.63
C SER A 85 -0.06 23.26 -16.18
N LEU A 86 0.12 21.93 -16.23
CA LEU A 86 1.29 21.24 -16.75
C LEU A 86 1.18 20.86 -18.25
N ARG A 87 0.19 21.37 -18.98
CA ARG A 87 -0.07 21.00 -20.39
C ARG A 87 1.12 21.18 -21.35
N GLN A 88 2.09 22.02 -21.00
CA GLN A 88 3.29 22.26 -21.81
C GLN A 88 4.34 21.16 -21.69
N VAL A 89 4.23 20.32 -20.64
CA VAL A 89 5.19 19.24 -20.35
C VAL A 89 4.51 17.88 -20.36
N LEU A 90 3.23 17.81 -20.01
CA LEU A 90 2.38 16.65 -20.22
C LEU A 90 1.81 16.65 -21.65
N VAL A 91 2.70 16.49 -22.62
CA VAL A 91 2.33 16.39 -24.04
C VAL A 91 2.38 14.91 -24.43
N PRO A 92 1.27 14.31 -24.92
CA PRO A 92 1.30 12.95 -25.43
C PRO A 92 2.34 12.87 -26.56
N PRO A 93 3.31 11.94 -26.52
CA PRO A 93 4.27 11.82 -27.60
C PRO A 93 3.54 11.35 -28.88
N PRO A 94 4.05 11.64 -30.08
CA PRO A 94 3.56 11.05 -31.31
C PRO A 94 4.19 9.65 -31.53
N PRO A 95 3.43 8.61 -31.90
CA PRO A 95 1.96 8.55 -32.03
C PRO A 95 1.25 8.59 -30.66
N ALA A 96 -0.04 8.91 -30.63
CA ALA A 96 -0.81 9.10 -29.37
C ALA A 96 -0.65 7.92 -28.39
N LEU A 97 0.27 8.10 -27.44
CA LEU A 97 0.52 7.20 -26.31
C LEU A 97 0.03 7.86 -25.01
N PRO A 98 -0.10 7.07 -23.91
CA PRO A 98 -0.41 7.62 -22.60
C PRO A 98 0.53 8.76 -22.19
N LEU A 99 0.01 9.69 -21.37
CA LEU A 99 0.81 10.77 -20.80
C LEU A 99 2.00 10.20 -20.02
N GLN A 100 3.17 10.80 -20.24
CA GLN A 100 4.41 10.42 -19.57
C GLN A 100 4.61 11.29 -18.31
N PHE A 101 4.61 10.64 -17.15
CA PHE A 101 4.82 11.26 -15.84
C PHE A 101 6.24 11.03 -15.30
N GLU A 102 6.95 10.06 -15.89
CA GLU A 102 8.29 9.59 -15.55
C GLU A 102 9.33 10.73 -15.56
N GLY A 103 9.14 11.71 -16.46
CA GLY A 103 10.07 12.80 -16.73
C GLY A 103 9.81 14.08 -15.95
N LEU A 104 8.81 14.11 -15.06
CA LEU A 104 8.50 15.31 -14.30
C LEU A 104 9.61 15.62 -13.28
N SER A 105 10.05 16.88 -13.26
CA SER A 105 10.93 17.40 -12.21
C SER A 105 10.21 17.45 -10.85
N SER A 106 10.95 17.50 -9.75
CA SER A 106 10.37 17.61 -8.40
C SER A 106 9.41 18.79 -8.26
N LYS A 107 9.68 19.91 -8.92
CA LYS A 107 8.79 21.08 -8.92
C LYS A 107 7.47 20.80 -9.64
N GLN A 108 7.51 20.06 -10.74
CA GLN A 108 6.31 19.68 -11.49
C GLN A 108 5.52 18.59 -10.78
N ILE A 109 6.20 17.67 -10.09
CA ILE A 109 5.56 16.69 -9.20
C ILE A 109 4.81 17.42 -8.09
N GLU A 110 5.42 18.40 -7.43
CA GLU A 110 4.74 19.23 -6.42
C GLU A 110 3.54 20.00 -6.99
N GLN A 111 3.65 20.53 -8.22
CA GLN A 111 2.50 21.15 -8.91
C GLN A 111 1.38 20.16 -9.22
N LEU A 112 1.73 18.88 -9.40
CA LEU A 112 0.79 17.80 -9.69
C LEU A 112 0.09 17.31 -8.41
N THR A 113 0.86 16.99 -7.37
CA THR A 113 0.36 16.34 -6.15
C THR A 113 -0.04 17.31 -5.05
N GLY A 114 0.51 18.52 -5.01
CA GLY A 114 0.25 19.50 -3.95
C GLY A 114 -1.25 19.78 -3.72
N PRO A 115 -2.03 20.14 -4.77
CA PRO A 115 -3.46 20.34 -4.61
C PRO A 115 -4.23 19.09 -4.15
N ILE A 116 -3.74 17.89 -4.47
CA ILE A 116 -4.33 16.61 -4.04
C ILE A 116 -4.02 16.36 -2.56
N ARG A 117 -2.78 16.61 -2.13
CA ARG A 117 -2.37 16.59 -0.73
C ARG A 117 -3.22 17.53 0.11
N ASP A 118 -3.40 18.78 -0.34
CA ASP A 118 -4.17 19.79 0.37
C ASP A 118 -5.63 19.33 0.58
N VAL A 119 -6.24 18.70 -0.44
CA VAL A 119 -7.57 18.08 -0.29
C VAL A 119 -7.51 16.94 0.73
N CYS A 120 -6.56 15.99 0.60
CA CYS A 120 -6.44 14.83 1.49
C CYS A 120 -6.25 15.23 2.97
N GLU A 121 -5.57 16.33 3.26
CA GLU A 121 -5.38 16.84 4.62
C GLU A 121 -6.70 17.25 5.28
N THR A 122 -7.68 17.69 4.50
CA THR A 122 -9.03 18.05 4.99
C THR A 122 -9.96 16.86 5.16
N LEU A 123 -9.68 15.74 4.49
CA LEU A 123 -10.55 14.58 4.48
C LEU A 123 -10.50 13.82 5.81
N THR A 124 -11.67 13.34 6.23
CA THR A 124 -11.91 12.52 7.41
C THR A 124 -12.58 11.21 6.99
N THR A 125 -12.71 10.26 7.93
CA THR A 125 -13.45 9.01 7.68
C THR A 125 -14.91 9.25 7.29
N ARG A 126 -15.52 10.37 7.70
CA ARG A 126 -16.91 10.71 7.34
C ARG A 126 -17.08 11.00 5.86
N ASP A 127 -16.08 11.59 5.22
CA ASP A 127 -16.11 11.92 3.79
C ASP A 127 -16.15 10.67 2.91
N PHE A 128 -15.67 9.54 3.45
CA PHE A 128 -15.73 8.23 2.81
C PHE A 128 -16.89 7.37 3.30
N SER A 129 -17.77 7.89 4.16
CA SER A 129 -18.78 7.10 4.89
C SER A 129 -18.17 5.90 5.64
N MET A 130 -16.90 5.99 6.06
CA MET A 130 -16.18 4.92 6.73
C MET A 130 -16.52 4.86 8.22
N VAL A 131 -16.75 3.65 8.70
CA VAL A 131 -16.83 3.35 10.14
C VAL A 131 -15.51 2.71 10.56
N PRO A 132 -14.64 3.41 11.30
CA PRO A 132 -13.42 2.79 11.78
C PRO A 132 -13.76 1.66 12.76
N PRO A 133 -12.98 0.57 12.77
CA PRO A 133 -13.14 -0.50 13.75
C PRO A 133 -12.93 0.04 15.18
N THR A 134 -13.48 -0.69 16.15
CA THR A 134 -13.36 -0.44 17.59
C THR A 134 -12.77 -1.66 18.26
N ALA A 135 -12.33 -1.54 19.51
CA ALA A 135 -11.80 -2.67 20.26
C ALA A 135 -12.79 -3.84 20.32
N ALA A 136 -14.09 -3.54 20.31
CA ALA A 136 -15.15 -4.55 20.37
C ALA A 136 -15.30 -5.36 19.06
N ASN A 137 -14.93 -4.81 17.90
CA ASN A 137 -15.22 -5.44 16.60
C ASN A 137 -14.00 -5.63 15.70
N VAL A 138 -12.81 -5.21 16.13
CA VAL A 138 -11.57 -5.35 15.34
C VAL A 138 -11.25 -6.82 15.02
N HIS A 139 -11.60 -7.75 15.91
CA HIS A 139 -11.43 -9.19 15.69
C HIS A 139 -12.15 -9.70 14.44
N LEU A 140 -13.20 -9.02 13.98
CA LEU A 140 -13.95 -9.36 12.77
C LEU A 140 -13.22 -9.01 11.47
N MET A 141 -12.15 -8.19 11.52
CA MET A 141 -11.34 -7.89 10.33
C MET A 141 -10.55 -9.10 9.85
N GLY A 142 -10.28 -10.09 10.71
CA GLY A 142 -9.39 -11.19 10.38
C GLY A 142 -7.93 -10.71 10.16
N PRO A 143 -7.07 -11.56 9.56
CA PRO A 143 -5.64 -11.25 9.40
C PRO A 143 -5.29 -10.53 8.09
N ASP A 144 -6.21 -10.46 7.14
CA ASP A 144 -5.94 -10.03 5.78
C ASP A 144 -6.12 -8.52 5.58
N VAL A 145 -5.26 -7.92 4.74
CA VAL A 145 -5.45 -6.54 4.28
C VAL A 145 -6.48 -6.52 3.15
N PHE A 146 -7.46 -5.64 3.24
CA PHE A 146 -8.50 -5.46 2.21
C PHE A 146 -8.27 -4.19 1.43
N TYR A 147 -8.45 -4.24 0.11
CA TYR A 147 -8.41 -3.07 -0.75
C TYR A 147 -9.79 -2.77 -1.35
N VAL A 148 -10.22 -1.51 -1.26
CA VAL A 148 -11.43 -0.99 -1.87
C VAL A 148 -11.06 0.06 -2.91
N SER A 149 -11.41 -0.19 -4.17
CA SER A 149 -11.26 0.78 -5.26
C SER A 149 -12.38 1.81 -5.19
N LEU A 150 -12.01 3.09 -5.15
CA LEU A 150 -12.97 4.21 -5.20
C LEU A 150 -13.06 4.85 -6.58
N TYR A 151 -11.95 4.90 -7.29
CA TYR A 151 -11.88 5.49 -8.63
C TYR A 151 -10.74 4.89 -9.44
N HIS A 152 -10.97 4.69 -10.73
CA HIS A 152 -9.95 4.27 -11.68
C HIS A 152 -10.12 5.05 -12.98
N GLY A 153 -9.12 5.86 -13.34
CA GLY A 153 -9.04 6.56 -14.61
C GLY A 153 -7.66 6.41 -15.23
N GLU A 154 -7.47 6.91 -16.45
CA GLU A 154 -6.21 6.73 -17.20
C GLU A 154 -4.99 7.40 -16.55
N THR A 155 -5.21 8.47 -15.78
CA THR A 155 -4.14 9.31 -15.23
C THR A 155 -4.11 9.35 -13.70
N MET A 156 -5.08 8.72 -13.04
CA MET A 156 -5.16 8.65 -11.58
C MET A 156 -6.02 7.46 -11.13
N MET A 157 -5.68 6.86 -10.01
CA MET A 157 -6.54 5.88 -9.32
C MET A 157 -6.59 6.17 -7.82
N MET A 158 -7.67 5.71 -7.19
CA MET A 158 -7.93 5.92 -5.77
C MET A 158 -8.41 4.64 -5.12
N GLY A 159 -7.92 4.35 -3.93
CA GLY A 159 -8.48 3.29 -3.12
C GLY A 159 -8.10 3.38 -1.67
N ILE A 160 -8.74 2.54 -0.86
CA ILE A 160 -8.53 2.47 0.57
C ILE A 160 -8.07 1.06 0.92
N PHE A 161 -6.93 0.96 1.59
CA PHE A 161 -6.52 -0.25 2.29
C PHE A 161 -7.08 -0.24 3.70
N PHE A 162 -7.77 -1.30 4.10
CA PHE A 162 -8.11 -1.58 5.49
C PHE A 162 -7.15 -2.63 6.01
N MET A 163 -6.38 -2.25 7.02
CA MET A 163 -5.30 -3.04 7.58
C MET A 163 -5.67 -3.46 9.01
N PRO A 164 -5.86 -4.77 9.27
CA PRO A 164 -6.02 -5.28 10.63
C PRO A 164 -4.79 -4.97 11.52
N PRO A 165 -4.93 -5.10 12.85
CA PRO A 165 -3.80 -4.99 13.78
C PRO A 165 -2.62 -5.86 13.35
N ASN A 166 -1.41 -5.30 13.38
CA ASN A 166 -0.14 -5.97 13.04
C ASN A 166 -0.03 -6.47 11.59
N SER A 167 -1.00 -6.18 10.72
CA SER A 167 -0.91 -6.51 9.30
C SER A 167 0.12 -5.64 8.59
N VAL A 168 0.69 -6.18 7.51
CA VAL A 168 1.77 -5.56 6.76
C VAL A 168 1.41 -5.52 5.29
N ILE A 169 1.54 -4.35 4.67
CA ILE A 169 1.72 -4.22 3.22
C ILE A 169 3.23 -4.37 2.98
N PRO A 170 3.70 -5.49 2.41
CA PRO A 170 5.13 -5.80 2.31
C PRO A 170 5.91 -4.76 1.53
N LEU A 171 7.23 -4.77 1.68
CA LEU A 171 8.13 -3.88 0.95
C LEU A 171 7.91 -3.95 -0.57
N HIS A 172 7.44 -2.85 -1.18
CA HIS A 172 7.12 -2.76 -2.60
C HIS A 172 7.50 -1.40 -3.21
N ASP A 173 7.51 -1.32 -4.55
CA ASP A 173 7.71 -0.07 -5.29
C ASP A 173 6.49 0.44 -6.07
N HIS A 174 6.59 1.70 -6.52
CA HIS A 174 5.63 2.42 -7.34
C HIS A 174 6.33 2.98 -8.60
N PRO A 175 6.72 2.13 -9.56
CA PRO A 175 7.57 2.55 -10.67
C PRO A 175 6.95 3.71 -11.45
N TYR A 176 7.66 4.83 -11.49
CA TYR A 176 7.25 6.03 -12.22
C TYR A 176 5.96 6.71 -11.73
N MET A 177 5.50 6.37 -10.54
CA MET A 177 4.28 6.92 -9.96
C MET A 177 4.60 7.87 -8.81
N SER A 178 3.69 8.82 -8.60
CA SER A 178 3.58 9.60 -7.37
C SER A 178 2.35 9.14 -6.61
N VAL A 179 2.45 9.02 -5.29
CA VAL A 179 1.32 8.59 -4.45
C VAL A 179 1.17 9.56 -3.29
N VAL A 180 -0.07 10.02 -3.09
CA VAL A 180 -0.48 10.77 -1.90
C VAL A 180 -1.31 9.82 -1.04
N SER A 181 -0.83 9.54 0.17
CA SER A 181 -1.46 8.61 1.11
C SER A 181 -1.95 9.34 2.34
N ARG A 182 -3.20 9.10 2.76
CA ARG A 182 -3.78 9.64 3.99
C ARG A 182 -4.14 8.50 4.93
N VAL A 183 -3.54 8.51 6.13
CA VAL A 183 -3.74 7.48 7.15
C VAL A 183 -4.85 7.90 8.08
N TYR A 184 -5.76 6.97 8.34
CA TYR A 184 -6.87 7.09 9.28
C TYR A 184 -6.79 6.02 10.36
N VAL A 185 -6.93 6.43 11.61
CA VAL A 185 -7.10 5.54 12.78
C VAL A 185 -8.32 6.02 13.57
N PRO A 186 -9.07 5.13 14.22
CA PRO A 186 -10.10 5.52 15.17
C PRO A 186 -9.55 6.48 16.25
N ARG A 187 -10.29 7.57 16.47
CA ARG A 187 -9.92 8.81 17.19
C ARG A 187 -9.41 8.66 18.64
N SER A 188 -9.39 7.45 19.21
CA SER A 188 -9.09 7.19 20.62
C SER A 188 -7.88 6.27 20.85
N PHE A 189 -7.12 5.92 19.81
CA PHE A 189 -5.94 5.04 19.89
C PHE A 189 -4.68 5.70 19.31
N SER A 190 -3.51 5.35 19.85
CA SER A 190 -2.19 5.94 19.54
C SER A 190 -1.19 4.84 19.14
N PRO A 191 -0.11 5.14 18.37
CA PRO A 191 -0.05 5.26 16.90
C PRO A 191 -0.12 3.89 16.17
N SER A 192 -0.64 3.75 14.94
CA SER A 192 -0.48 4.50 13.69
C SER A 192 0.85 4.16 12.96
N ILE A 193 0.76 3.88 11.67
CA ILE A 193 1.66 3.00 10.88
C ILE A 193 3.17 3.14 11.13
N VAL A 194 3.89 2.01 11.13
CA VAL A 194 5.35 1.99 10.93
C VAL A 194 5.62 2.09 9.44
N LEU A 195 6.23 3.20 9.03
CA LEU A 195 6.68 3.42 7.66
C LEU A 195 8.19 3.21 7.57
N THR A 196 8.57 2.19 6.82
CA THR A 196 9.93 2.06 6.31
C THR A 196 9.93 2.47 4.86
N SER A 197 10.65 3.53 4.50
CA SER A 197 10.82 3.92 3.09
C SER A 197 12.28 4.11 2.72
N SER A 198 12.57 3.90 1.44
CA SER A 198 13.91 4.00 0.87
C SER A 198 13.85 4.59 -0.54
N SER A 199 14.94 5.25 -0.92
CA SER A 199 15.19 5.62 -2.32
C SER A 199 16.28 4.72 -2.89
N ALA A 200 15.99 4.10 -4.03
CA ALA A 200 16.97 3.29 -4.73
C ALA A 200 18.05 4.19 -5.36
N ARG A 201 19.32 3.79 -5.21
CA ARG A 201 20.37 4.19 -6.15
C ARG A 201 20.58 2.99 -7.05
N THR A 202 20.20 3.11 -8.32
CA THR A 202 20.53 2.09 -9.31
C THR A 202 22.04 1.98 -9.43
N THR A 203 22.61 1.01 -8.72
CA THR A 203 23.96 0.52 -8.96
C THR A 203 23.77 -0.80 -9.70
N LYS A 204 24.12 -0.82 -10.98
CA LYS A 204 24.20 -2.08 -11.73
C LYS A 204 25.22 -2.98 -11.00
N GLY A 205 24.77 -4.10 -10.43
CA GLY A 205 25.66 -5.22 -10.08
C GLY A 205 26.18 -5.33 -8.64
N VAL A 206 25.35 -5.12 -7.61
CA VAL A 206 25.79 -5.39 -6.22
C VAL A 206 25.35 -6.79 -5.77
N TRP A 207 26.32 -7.65 -5.44
CA TRP A 207 26.14 -8.92 -4.73
C TRP A 207 26.94 -8.90 -3.41
N ILE A 208 26.37 -9.48 -2.36
CA ILE A 208 27.04 -9.72 -1.07
C ILE A 208 27.31 -11.23 -0.97
N ASP A 209 28.58 -11.62 -0.96
CA ASP A 209 28.99 -12.99 -0.67
C ASP A 209 29.03 -13.21 0.86
N ARG A 210 28.12 -14.06 1.36
CA ARG A 210 27.86 -14.28 2.79
C ARG A 210 29.04 -14.86 3.63
N PRO A 211 30.08 -15.52 3.09
CA PRO A 211 31.22 -15.95 3.91
C PRO A 211 32.27 -14.84 4.12
N SER A 212 32.31 -13.80 3.27
CA SER A 212 33.56 -13.05 3.08
C SER A 212 33.56 -11.61 3.58
N ARG A 213 32.40 -11.00 3.89
CA ARG A 213 32.26 -9.53 4.16
C ARG A 213 32.97 -8.63 3.14
N ARG A 214 33.31 -9.17 1.96
CA ARG A 214 33.97 -8.46 0.86
C ARG A 214 32.93 -8.22 -0.22
N PHE A 215 32.80 -6.96 -0.63
CA PHE A 215 31.95 -6.56 -1.74
C PHE A 215 32.67 -6.93 -3.03
N THR A 216 32.09 -7.84 -3.81
CA THR A 216 32.59 -8.12 -5.16
C THR A 216 31.48 -7.78 -6.15
N ILE A 217 31.72 -6.73 -6.93
CA ILE A 217 30.81 -6.29 -8.00
C ILE A 217 30.96 -7.30 -9.14
N ILE A 218 30.10 -8.32 -9.17
CA ILE A 218 30.08 -9.32 -10.25
C ILE A 218 28.75 -9.20 -11.01
N SER A 219 28.86 -8.86 -12.29
CA SER A 219 27.78 -8.42 -13.17
C SER A 219 26.98 -9.56 -13.80
N HIS A 220 26.32 -10.43 -13.03
CA HIS A 220 25.59 -11.56 -13.66
C HIS A 220 24.18 -11.87 -13.17
N ARG A 221 23.61 -11.13 -12.20
CA ARG A 221 22.20 -11.37 -11.79
C ARG A 221 21.48 -10.06 -11.45
N GLN A 222 20.45 -9.73 -12.23
CA GLN A 222 19.83 -8.42 -12.42
C GLN A 222 18.76 -8.01 -11.38
N HIS A 223 18.81 -8.48 -10.13
CA HIS A 223 17.63 -8.44 -9.25
C HIS A 223 17.85 -7.97 -7.81
N ALA A 224 18.98 -7.31 -7.55
CA ALA A 224 19.28 -6.68 -6.26
C ALA A 224 19.37 -5.16 -6.42
N LEU A 225 18.79 -4.43 -5.46
CA LEU A 225 18.83 -2.97 -5.39
C LEU A 225 19.59 -2.54 -4.15
N LEU A 226 20.50 -1.59 -4.32
CA LEU A 226 21.12 -0.87 -3.21
C LEU A 226 20.27 0.37 -2.93
N VAL A 227 19.75 0.46 -1.72
CA VAL A 227 18.82 1.53 -1.33
C VAL A 227 19.35 2.26 -0.11
N ARG A 228 19.04 3.55 -0.03
CA ARG A 228 19.24 4.32 1.19
C ARG A 228 17.89 4.46 1.88
N ARG A 229 17.85 4.08 3.16
CA ARG A 229 16.65 4.27 3.99
C ARG A 229 16.42 5.76 4.21
N SER A 230 15.22 6.22 3.88
CA SER A 230 14.81 7.61 3.98
C SER A 230 13.84 7.85 5.14
N ARG A 231 13.07 6.84 5.56
CA ARG A 231 12.27 6.87 6.79
C ARG A 231 12.26 5.52 7.50
N ASP A 232 12.24 5.58 8.82
CA ASP A 232 11.96 4.50 9.76
C ASP A 232 11.27 5.12 10.97
N LYS A 233 9.95 5.31 10.89
CA LYS A 233 9.24 6.09 11.91
C LYS A 233 7.85 5.51 12.17
N TYR A 234 7.43 5.63 13.41
CA TYR A 234 6.03 5.62 13.80
C TYR A 234 5.40 6.94 13.38
N LEU A 235 4.30 6.86 12.65
CA LEU A 235 3.57 8.04 12.18
C LEU A 235 2.23 8.10 12.87
N GLU A 236 1.91 9.21 13.54
CA GLU A 236 0.62 9.38 14.23
C GLU A 236 -0.49 9.78 13.26
N ALA A 237 -1.62 9.08 13.30
CA ALA A 237 -2.78 9.41 12.48
C ALA A 237 -3.63 10.53 13.11
N PRO A 238 -4.28 11.39 12.30
CA PRO A 238 -4.27 11.31 10.85
C PRO A 238 -3.05 12.03 10.25
N CYS A 239 -2.27 11.33 9.42
CA CYS A 239 -1.11 11.89 8.72
C CYS A 239 -1.20 11.71 7.21
N THR A 240 -0.62 12.65 6.46
CA THR A 240 -0.51 12.58 5.00
C THR A 240 0.94 12.31 4.63
N MET A 241 1.14 11.42 3.66
CA MET A 241 2.45 11.02 3.16
C MET A 241 2.46 11.17 1.64
N GLU A 242 3.64 11.46 1.10
CA GLU A 242 3.85 11.51 -0.34
C GLU A 242 5.09 10.71 -0.70
N LEU A 243 5.00 10.01 -1.83
CA LEU A 243 6.13 9.43 -2.52
C LEU A 243 6.13 9.89 -3.98
N SER A 244 7.31 9.86 -4.57
CA SER A 244 7.53 10.16 -5.97
C SER A 244 8.48 9.13 -6.57
N PRO A 245 8.67 9.08 -7.90
CA PRO A 245 9.57 8.11 -8.53
C PRO A 245 11.00 8.13 -7.97
N SER A 246 11.44 9.27 -7.43
CA SER A 246 12.78 9.48 -6.87
C SER A 246 12.85 9.44 -5.34
N HIS A 247 11.72 9.61 -4.63
CA HIS A 247 11.69 9.77 -3.18
C HIS A 247 10.66 8.83 -2.55
N HIS A 248 11.11 8.05 -1.55
CA HIS A 248 10.26 7.14 -0.77
C HIS A 248 9.56 6.03 -1.60
N ASN A 249 9.94 5.87 -2.88
CA ASN A 249 9.31 4.96 -3.83
C ASN A 249 9.25 3.50 -3.36
N ILE A 250 10.24 3.05 -2.57
CA ILE A 250 10.24 1.70 -2.00
C ILE A 250 9.80 1.82 -0.55
N HIS A 251 8.69 1.20 -0.18
CA HIS A 251 8.18 1.29 1.19
C HIS A 251 7.45 0.04 1.70
N GLU A 252 7.40 -0.07 3.02
CA GLU A 252 6.63 -1.06 3.77
C GLU A 252 5.77 -0.31 4.79
N LEU A 253 4.53 -0.77 4.93
CA LEU A 253 3.55 -0.19 5.85
C LEU A 253 3.11 -1.30 6.79
N MET A 254 3.27 -1.09 8.09
CA MET A 254 2.74 -2.00 9.11
C MET A 254 1.70 -1.25 9.95
N ALA A 255 0.53 -1.83 10.12
CA ALA A 255 -0.50 -1.32 11.01
C ALA A 255 -0.07 -1.56 12.47
N ALA A 256 0.47 -0.52 13.10
CA ALA A 256 0.80 -0.53 14.52
C ALA A 256 -0.45 -0.31 15.38
N GLY A 257 -0.50 -1.00 16.53
CA GLY A 257 -1.57 -0.90 17.53
C GLY A 257 -2.68 -1.95 17.39
N ASP A 258 -3.63 -1.92 18.33
CA ASP A 258 -4.58 -3.02 18.56
C ASP A 258 -5.87 -2.93 17.72
N ILE A 259 -6.06 -1.84 16.98
CA ILE A 259 -7.33 -1.55 16.27
C ILE A 259 -7.16 -1.58 14.74
N GLY A 260 -5.93 -1.62 14.24
CA GLY A 260 -5.64 -1.50 12.81
C GLY A 260 -5.79 -0.06 12.29
N CYS A 261 -5.72 0.10 10.97
CA CYS A 261 -5.82 1.40 10.33
C CYS A 261 -6.45 1.32 8.94
N ALA A 262 -6.82 2.48 8.39
CA ALA A 262 -7.17 2.61 6.99
C ALA A 262 -6.22 3.58 6.28
N ILE A 263 -5.78 3.24 5.07
CA ILE A 263 -4.88 4.06 4.26
C ILE A 263 -5.59 4.38 2.96
N PHE A 264 -5.88 5.65 2.75
CA PHE A 264 -6.41 6.15 1.49
C PHE A 264 -5.26 6.57 0.59
N ASP A 265 -5.18 5.99 -0.61
CA ASP A 265 -4.15 6.32 -1.60
C ASP A 265 -4.76 6.98 -2.83
N VAL A 266 -4.10 8.03 -3.30
CA VAL A 266 -4.26 8.62 -4.64
C VAL A 266 -2.96 8.38 -5.41
N MET A 267 -3.02 7.54 -6.44
CA MET A 267 -1.85 7.14 -7.25
C MET A 267 -1.90 7.78 -8.64
N ILE A 268 -0.77 8.34 -9.08
CA ILE A 268 -0.65 9.13 -10.30
C ILE A 268 0.66 8.80 -11.04
N PRO A 269 0.61 8.24 -12.24
CA PRO A 269 -0.53 7.56 -12.87
C PRO A 269 -0.86 6.23 -12.14
N PRO A 270 -1.90 5.49 -12.55
CA PRO A 270 -2.13 4.14 -12.07
C PRO A 270 -1.02 3.16 -12.46
N TYR A 271 -0.96 2.02 -11.76
CA TYR A 271 -0.19 0.86 -12.22
C TYR A 271 -0.67 0.38 -13.60
N ASP A 272 0.25 -0.20 -14.38
CA ASP A 272 -0.07 -0.97 -15.59
C ASP A 272 0.82 -2.21 -15.68
N ASP A 273 0.39 -3.21 -16.45
CA ASP A 273 1.07 -4.51 -16.51
C ASP A 273 2.39 -4.47 -17.30
N ASP A 274 2.64 -3.42 -18.09
CA ASP A 274 3.73 -3.37 -19.06
C ASP A 274 4.95 -2.59 -18.55
N HIS A 275 4.73 -1.41 -17.97
CA HIS A 275 5.77 -0.43 -17.64
C HIS A 275 5.75 -0.04 -16.16
N ARG A 276 4.59 -0.10 -15.52
CA ARG A 276 4.37 0.30 -14.13
C ARG A 276 3.85 -0.88 -13.33
N HIS A 277 4.50 -2.03 -13.43
CA HIS A 277 4.16 -3.16 -12.57
C HIS A 277 4.89 -3.02 -11.24
N GLY A 278 4.16 -2.95 -10.13
CA GLY A 278 4.74 -2.91 -8.79
C GLY A 278 5.52 -4.18 -8.47
N HIS A 279 6.66 -4.03 -7.81
CA HIS A 279 7.55 -5.13 -7.45
C HIS A 279 7.64 -5.30 -5.94
N ASP A 280 7.56 -6.54 -5.49
CA ASP A 280 7.80 -6.92 -4.10
C ASP A 280 9.30 -7.14 -3.86
N TYR A 281 9.79 -6.74 -2.70
CA TYR A 281 11.19 -6.87 -2.30
C TYR A 281 11.31 -7.51 -0.92
N ARG A 282 12.49 -8.07 -0.64
CA ARG A 282 12.91 -8.43 0.72
C ARG A 282 14.29 -7.88 1.03
N LEU A 283 14.50 -7.49 2.28
CA LEU A 283 15.82 -7.10 2.77
C LEU A 283 16.73 -8.33 2.85
N VAL A 284 17.95 -8.25 2.30
CA VAL A 284 18.93 -9.35 2.30
C VAL A 284 20.27 -9.03 2.95
N GLY A 285 20.52 -7.74 3.24
CA GLY A 285 21.69 -7.30 3.99
C GLY A 285 21.74 -5.78 4.12
N SER A 286 22.67 -5.30 4.95
CA SER A 286 23.03 -3.88 5.03
C SER A 286 24.55 -3.70 4.94
N HIS A 287 24.95 -2.50 4.57
CA HIS A 287 26.33 -2.06 4.50
C HIS A 287 26.45 -0.65 5.08
N THR A 288 27.27 -0.51 6.10
CA THR A 288 27.67 0.79 6.64
C THR A 288 29.04 1.14 6.05
N PRO A 289 29.11 2.06 5.07
CA PRO A 289 30.40 2.51 4.54
C PRO A 289 31.18 3.29 5.62
N THR A 290 32.51 3.31 5.49
CA THR A 290 33.42 4.00 6.43
C THR A 290 33.13 5.50 6.57
N ALA A 291 32.50 6.09 5.55
CA ALA A 291 31.89 7.41 5.60
C ALA A 291 30.58 7.39 4.80
N GLY A 292 29.47 7.80 5.40
CA GLY A 292 28.15 7.90 4.75
C GLY A 292 27.03 7.16 5.49
N ASP A 293 25.80 7.32 4.98
CA ASP A 293 24.60 6.70 5.53
C ASP A 293 24.61 5.16 5.32
N GLU A 294 23.95 4.42 6.22
CA GLU A 294 23.72 2.99 6.05
C GLU A 294 22.95 2.71 4.75
N LEU A 295 23.45 1.72 4.00
CA LEU A 295 22.85 1.25 2.76
C LEU A 295 22.26 -0.15 2.97
N PHE A 296 21.12 -0.41 2.35
CA PHE A 296 20.42 -1.68 2.45
C PHE A 296 20.40 -2.35 1.08
N VAL A 297 20.54 -3.67 1.06
CA VAL A 297 20.42 -4.48 -0.15
C VAL A 297 19.08 -5.16 -0.15
N LEU A 298 18.26 -4.82 -1.13
CA LEU A 298 16.95 -5.42 -1.37
C LEU A 298 17.05 -6.40 -2.52
N ARG A 299 16.36 -7.53 -2.42
CA ARG A 299 16.21 -8.51 -3.50
C ARG A 299 14.76 -8.54 -3.95
N ARG A 300 14.54 -8.40 -5.25
CA ARG A 300 13.20 -8.56 -5.85
C ARG A 300 12.69 -9.99 -5.63
N ILE A 301 11.43 -10.10 -5.22
CA ILE A 301 10.73 -11.37 -5.06
C ILE A 301 10.06 -11.71 -6.39
N PHE A 302 10.37 -12.90 -6.92
CA PHE A 302 9.70 -13.45 -8.09
C PHE A 302 8.66 -14.45 -7.61
N LYS A 303 7.40 -14.22 -7.97
CA LYS A 303 6.36 -15.22 -7.77
C LYS A 303 6.65 -16.35 -8.77
N SER A 304 6.93 -17.57 -8.27
CA SER A 304 6.98 -18.72 -9.16
C SER A 304 5.60 -18.86 -9.80
N LEU A 305 5.53 -18.87 -11.13
CA LEU A 305 4.35 -19.38 -11.80
C LEU A 305 4.26 -20.85 -11.39
N SER A 306 3.28 -21.18 -10.53
CA SER A 306 2.86 -22.56 -10.39
C SER A 306 2.34 -23.00 -11.75
N ASN A 307 3.09 -23.89 -12.40
CA ASN A 307 2.61 -24.64 -13.56
C ASN A 307 1.48 -25.57 -13.15
#